data_AF-A0AAD3HMP9-F1
#
_entry.id   AF-A0AAD3HMP9-F1
#
_cell.length_a   1.000
_cell.length_b   1.000
_cell.length_c   1.000
_cell.angle_alpha   90.00
_cell.angle_beta   90.00
_cell.angle_gamma   90.00
#
_symmetry.space_group_name_H-M   'P 1'
#
loop_
_entity.id
_entity.type
_entity.pdbx_description
1 polymer ?
#
loop_
_entity_poly.entity_id
_entity_poly.type
_entity_poly.pdbx_seq_one_letter_code
_entity_poly.pdbx_strand_id
1 'polypeptide(L)'
;MEQQQAAGNPAMELDQLLMACLSNNTEAIKAAEASLKRLTASPALLPELLARAAGSPAAEVRQLSAVLLRKAVTKHWTKLSDSDRAHMQSVLLDRLVSEPAHPVRRSLGHLVGVVARYAVPRGQWPGLLEFLGRCSGSGEAGQREVALGLLGQLAENLGEHLAPHVSSLQQLVSAGLRDPAPEVVRAAVRVMEPLAGLVAGGGAAQLEGFHGLVGAVIEVASRAQSAQPHPDSDTLLSCLQLLVELAE
;
A
#
# COMPACT_ATOMS: atom_id res chain seq x y z
N MET A 1 -7.23 25.88 44.81
CA MET A 1 -6.35 24.73 44.49
C MET A 1 -7.23 23.52 44.72
N GLU A 2 -7.75 22.77 43.76
CA GLU A 2 -7.31 22.39 42.42
C GLU A 2 -8.54 22.33 41.50
N GLN A 3 -8.61 23.18 40.48
CA GLN A 3 -9.53 23.02 39.35
C GLN A 3 -8.68 22.97 38.08
N GLN A 4 -7.98 21.86 37.90
CA GLN A 4 -7.19 21.63 36.69
C GLN A 4 -7.04 20.13 36.42
N GLN A 5 -8.17 19.46 36.14
CA GLN A 5 -8.19 18.05 35.72
C GLN A 5 -9.45 17.77 34.89
N ALA A 6 -9.44 18.21 33.63
CA ALA A 6 -10.37 17.71 32.59
C ALA A 6 -9.95 18.07 31.15
N ALA A 7 -8.69 18.43 30.90
CA ALA A 7 -8.18 18.39 29.52
C ALA A 7 -7.86 16.93 29.25
N GLY A 8 -8.80 16.20 28.62
CA GLY A 8 -8.57 14.82 28.20
C GLY A 8 -7.25 14.73 27.43
N ASN A 9 -6.45 13.70 27.71
CA ASN A 9 -5.20 13.49 27.00
C ASN A 9 -5.51 13.42 25.48
N PRO A 10 -4.96 14.32 24.63
CA PRO A 10 -5.30 14.37 23.20
C PRO A 10 -5.02 13.04 22.50
N ALA A 11 -4.08 12.25 23.02
CA ALA A 11 -3.82 10.90 22.54
C ALA A 11 -5.00 9.94 22.80
N MET A 12 -5.59 10.00 24.00
CA MET A 12 -6.75 9.20 24.36
C MET A 12 -8.01 9.66 23.63
N GLU A 13 -8.15 10.97 23.38
CA GLU A 13 -9.25 11.52 22.59
C GLU A 13 -9.22 11.00 21.14
N LEU A 14 -8.04 10.94 20.51
CA LEU A 14 -7.90 10.38 19.17
C LEU A 14 -8.27 8.89 19.11
N ASP A 15 -7.83 8.09 20.08
CA ASP A 15 -8.15 6.66 20.14
C ASP A 15 -9.66 6.43 20.31
N GLN A 16 -10.33 7.23 21.15
CA GLN A 16 -11.79 7.18 21.31
C GLN A 16 -12.52 7.52 20.01
N LEU A 17 -12.06 8.54 19.28
CA LEU A 17 -12.64 8.92 17.99
C LEU A 17 -12.46 7.81 16.94
N LEU A 18 -11.27 7.21 16.87
CA LEU A 18 -11.00 6.09 15.95
C LEU A 18 -11.87 4.88 16.27
N MET A 19 -12.01 4.53 17.55
CA MET A 19 -12.88 3.42 17.98
C MET A 19 -14.37 3.71 17.73
N ALA A 20 -14.81 4.96 17.91
CA ALA A 20 -16.19 5.36 17.63
C ALA A 20 -16.54 5.21 16.14
N CYS A 21 -15.59 5.50 15.23
CA CYS A 21 -15.74 5.23 13.79
C CYS A 21 -15.87 3.74 13.45
N LEU A 22 -15.45 2.85 14.34
CA LEU A 22 -15.51 1.40 14.17
C LEU A 22 -16.71 0.77 14.90
N SER A 23 -17.55 1.58 15.54
CA SER A 23 -18.74 1.11 16.25
C SER A 23 -19.89 0.76 15.29
N ASN A 24 -20.97 0.19 15.82
CA ASN A 24 -22.21 -0.06 15.08
C ASN A 24 -23.26 1.07 15.23
N ASN A 25 -22.90 2.19 15.86
CA ASN A 25 -23.79 3.33 16.08
C ASN A 25 -23.55 4.42 15.02
N THR A 26 -24.48 4.53 14.07
CA THR A 26 -24.43 5.51 12.96
C THR A 26 -24.26 6.96 13.43
N GLU A 27 -24.88 7.37 14.53
CA GLU A 27 -24.75 8.73 15.05
C GLU A 27 -23.35 8.95 15.64
N ALA A 28 -22.84 7.96 16.38
CA ALA A 28 -21.48 8.00 16.93
C ALA A 28 -20.42 8.03 15.82
N ILE A 29 -20.58 7.23 14.76
CA ILE A 29 -19.69 7.24 13.58
C ILE A 29 -19.68 8.64 12.96
N LYS A 30 -20.85 9.22 12.66
CA LYS A 30 -20.94 10.55 12.04
C LYS A 30 -20.29 11.64 12.89
N ALA A 31 -20.52 11.62 14.21
CA ALA A 31 -19.94 12.58 15.14
C ALA A 31 -18.41 12.44 15.21
N ALA A 32 -17.91 11.20 15.24
CA ALA A 32 -16.48 10.92 15.26
C ALA A 32 -15.79 11.33 13.94
N GLU A 33 -16.39 10.99 12.79
CA GLU A 33 -15.87 11.38 11.47
C GLU A 33 -15.82 12.91 11.31
N ALA A 34 -16.85 13.62 11.75
CA ALA A 34 -16.87 15.08 11.72
C ALA A 34 -15.74 15.67 12.58
N SER A 35 -15.47 15.09 13.74
CA SER A 35 -14.40 15.51 14.65
C SER A 35 -13.01 15.21 14.06
N LEU A 36 -12.79 13.99 13.54
CA LEU A 36 -11.55 13.60 12.85
C LEU A 36 -11.29 14.46 11.61
N LYS A 37 -12.33 14.84 10.86
CA LYS A 37 -12.19 15.76 9.72
C LYS A 37 -11.66 17.12 10.13
N ARG A 38 -12.06 17.64 11.30
CA ARG A 38 -11.50 18.89 11.85
C ARG A 38 -10.05 18.70 12.30
N LEU A 39 -9.75 17.62 13.02
CA LEU A 39 -8.38 17.36 13.50
C LEU A 39 -7.38 17.16 12.35
N THR A 40 -7.78 16.42 11.30
CA THR A 40 -6.95 16.19 10.10
C THR A 40 -6.73 17.45 9.24
N ALA A 41 -7.39 18.57 9.57
CA ALA A 41 -7.09 19.86 8.96
C ALA A 41 -5.74 20.45 9.44
N SER A 42 -5.24 20.01 10.60
CA SER A 42 -3.94 20.42 11.13
C SER A 42 -2.84 19.42 10.76
N PRO A 43 -1.64 19.88 10.38
CA PRO A 43 -0.48 19.00 10.19
C PRO A 43 -0.03 18.30 11.48
N ALA A 44 -0.39 18.85 12.65
CA ALA A 44 0.01 18.30 13.95
C ALA A 44 -0.54 16.90 14.22
N LEU A 45 -1.58 16.46 13.49
CA LEU A 45 -2.16 15.13 13.65
C LEU A 45 -1.36 14.03 12.92
N LEU A 46 -0.44 14.37 11.99
CA LEU A 46 0.28 13.36 11.21
C LEU A 46 1.13 12.43 12.09
N PRO A 47 1.95 12.94 13.04
CA PRO A 47 2.72 12.08 13.94
C PRO A 47 1.83 11.17 14.81
N GLU A 48 0.69 11.70 15.27
CA GLU A 48 -0.26 10.93 16.09
C GLU A 48 -0.90 9.77 15.32
N LEU A 49 -1.31 10.01 14.07
CA LEU A 49 -1.84 8.97 13.20
C LEU A 49 -0.76 7.95 12.82
N LEU A 50 0.49 8.39 12.61
CA LEU A 50 1.60 7.49 12.33
C LEU A 50 1.87 6.55 13.50
N ALA A 51 1.91 7.08 14.73
CA ALA A 51 2.10 6.28 15.94
C ALA A 51 1.03 5.18 16.08
N ARG A 52 -0.23 5.50 15.79
CA ARG A 52 -1.33 4.51 15.84
C ARG A 52 -1.31 3.53 14.69
N ALA A 53 -1.00 3.98 13.48
CA ALA A 53 -0.82 3.11 12.32
C ALA A 53 0.31 2.08 12.56
N ALA A 54 1.36 2.47 13.29
CA ALA A 54 2.50 1.60 13.59
C ALA A 54 2.31 0.73 14.84
N GLY A 55 1.71 1.26 15.90
CA GLY A 55 1.81 0.67 17.24
C GLY A 55 0.50 0.32 17.94
N SER A 56 -0.67 0.66 17.38
CA SER A 56 -1.93 0.32 18.05
C SER A 56 -2.10 -1.20 18.15
N PRO A 57 -2.56 -1.77 19.29
CA PRO A 57 -2.80 -3.20 19.41
C PRO A 57 -3.95 -3.68 18.51
N ALA A 58 -4.95 -2.84 18.26
CA ALA A 58 -6.12 -3.15 17.42
C ALA A 58 -5.80 -2.94 15.93
N ALA A 59 -5.97 -3.98 15.11
CA ALA A 59 -5.67 -3.94 13.68
C ALA A 59 -6.55 -2.94 12.93
N GLU A 60 -7.81 -2.82 13.32
CA GLU A 60 -8.79 -1.92 12.75
C GLU A 60 -8.39 -0.46 12.98
N VAL A 61 -7.83 -0.15 14.16
CA VAL A 61 -7.29 1.18 14.49
C VAL A 61 -6.04 1.47 13.66
N ARG A 62 -5.13 0.49 13.51
CA ARG A 62 -3.95 0.64 12.64
C ARG A 62 -4.37 0.94 11.20
N GLN A 63 -5.33 0.18 10.67
CA GLN A 63 -5.86 0.34 9.32
C GLN A 63 -6.50 1.72 9.11
N LEU A 64 -7.43 2.11 9.99
CA LEU A 64 -8.10 3.41 9.89
C LEU A 64 -7.11 4.57 10.01
N SER A 65 -6.13 4.46 10.90
CA SER A 65 -5.06 5.46 11.06
C SER A 65 -4.23 5.60 9.79
N ALA A 66 -3.84 4.50 9.15
CA ALA A 66 -3.12 4.52 7.86
C ALA A 66 -3.95 5.18 6.75
N VAL A 67 -5.26 4.91 6.70
CA VAL A 67 -6.18 5.52 5.72
C VAL A 67 -6.32 7.03 5.94
N LEU A 68 -6.49 7.48 7.18
CA LEU A 68 -6.59 8.90 7.51
C LEU A 68 -5.26 9.62 7.27
N LEU A 69 -4.14 8.98 7.63
CA LEU A 69 -2.80 9.52 7.39
C LEU A 69 -2.55 9.70 5.89
N ARG A 70 -2.95 8.76 5.04
CA ARG A 70 -2.84 8.89 3.57
C ARG A 70 -3.56 10.14 3.04
N LYS A 71 -4.78 10.41 3.55
CA LYS A 71 -5.54 11.62 3.20
C LYS A 71 -4.85 12.90 3.71
N ALA A 72 -4.30 12.86 4.92
CA ALA A 72 -3.65 14.00 5.56
C ALA A 72 -2.30 14.36 4.91
N VAL A 73 -1.48 13.36 4.55
CA VAL A 73 -0.19 13.53 3.85
C VAL A 73 -0.39 14.31 2.55
N THR A 74 -1.42 13.99 1.77
CA THR A 74 -1.73 14.68 0.52
C THR A 74 -1.89 16.20 0.70
N LYS A 75 -2.39 16.64 1.87
CA LYS A 75 -2.63 18.06 2.19
C LYS A 75 -1.45 18.76 2.86
N HIS A 76 -0.65 18.01 3.63
CA HIS A 76 0.26 18.61 4.61
C HIS A 76 1.72 18.16 4.48
N TRP A 77 2.07 17.30 3.53
CA TRP A 77 3.45 16.79 3.36
C TRP A 77 4.51 17.91 3.34
N THR A 78 4.24 18.99 2.61
CA THR A 78 5.16 20.13 2.48
C THR A 78 5.34 20.94 3.76
N LYS A 79 4.44 20.77 4.75
CA LYS A 79 4.50 21.44 6.06
C LYS A 79 5.29 20.65 7.10
N LEU A 80 5.59 19.38 6.84
CA LEU A 80 6.44 18.56 7.71
C LEU A 80 7.90 19.00 7.60
N SER A 81 8.63 18.92 8.72
CA SER A 81 10.08 19.06 8.72
C SER A 81 10.74 17.88 7.99
N ASP A 82 11.98 18.05 7.53
CA ASP A 82 12.70 16.95 6.88
C ASP A 82 12.94 15.78 7.84
N SER A 83 13.12 16.06 9.14
CA SER A 83 13.20 15.03 10.19
C SER A 83 11.92 14.21 10.30
N ASP A 84 10.75 14.87 10.30
CA ASP A 84 9.46 14.18 10.39
C ASP A 84 9.17 13.34 9.14
N ARG A 85 9.56 13.85 7.96
CA ARG A 85 9.44 13.10 6.69
C ARG A 85 10.31 11.85 6.72
N ALA A 86 11.58 11.98 7.11
CA ALA A 86 12.51 10.84 7.21
C ALA A 86 12.03 9.81 8.25
N HIS A 87 11.55 10.28 9.40
CA HIS A 87 10.97 9.42 10.43
C HIS A 87 9.76 8.65 9.90
N MET A 88 8.81 9.32 9.25
CA MET A 88 7.64 8.68 8.65
C MET A 88 8.04 7.63 7.61
N GLN A 89 8.97 7.95 6.71
CA GLN A 89 9.47 7.02 5.72
C GLN A 89 10.05 5.75 6.35
N SER A 90 10.89 5.89 7.39
CA SER A 90 11.49 4.77 8.12
C SER A 90 10.44 3.89 8.78
N VAL A 91 9.49 4.50 9.51
CA VAL A 91 8.41 3.78 10.20
C VAL A 91 7.53 3.00 9.21
N LEU A 92 7.23 3.59 8.05
CA LEU A 92 6.39 2.93 7.05
C LEU A 92 7.05 1.70 6.44
N LEU A 93 8.35 1.77 6.14
CA LEU A 93 9.08 0.62 5.58
C LEU A 93 9.21 -0.51 6.61
N ASP A 94 9.53 -0.18 7.86
CA ASP A 94 9.60 -1.18 8.94
C ASP A 94 8.24 -1.83 9.21
N ARG A 95 7.18 -1.03 9.24
CA ARG A 95 5.84 -1.54 9.52
C ARG A 95 5.28 -2.40 8.39
N LEU A 96 5.58 -2.08 7.13
CA LEU A 96 5.14 -2.89 5.99
C LEU A 96 5.59 -4.35 6.08
N VAL A 97 6.79 -4.61 6.61
CA VAL A 97 7.36 -5.96 6.75
C VAL A 97 6.84 -6.66 7.99
N SER A 98 6.66 -5.93 9.09
CA SER A 98 6.30 -6.51 10.38
C SER A 98 4.79 -6.58 10.65
N GLU A 99 3.93 -6.09 9.74
CA GLU A 99 2.48 -6.06 9.95
C GLU A 99 1.80 -7.41 9.63
N PRO A 100 1.18 -8.08 10.62
CA PRO A 100 0.53 -9.36 10.39
C PRO A 100 -0.79 -9.25 9.64
N ALA A 101 -1.55 -8.15 9.81
CA ALA A 101 -2.88 -8.02 9.22
C ALA A 101 -2.81 -7.52 7.77
N HIS A 102 -3.21 -8.36 6.82
CA HIS A 102 -3.22 -8.03 5.39
C HIS A 102 -3.99 -6.72 5.05
N PRO A 103 -5.18 -6.43 5.62
CA PRO A 103 -5.87 -5.16 5.37
C PRO A 103 -5.07 -3.91 5.80
N VAL A 104 -4.31 -4.04 6.90
CA VAL A 104 -3.42 -2.98 7.38
C VAL A 104 -2.22 -2.83 6.46
N ARG A 105 -1.55 -3.94 6.08
CA ARG A 105 -0.44 -3.93 5.10
C ARG A 105 -0.84 -3.23 3.80
N ARG A 106 -2.03 -3.53 3.27
CA ARG A 106 -2.56 -2.86 2.07
C ARG A 106 -2.72 -1.36 2.27
N SER A 107 -3.30 -0.95 3.39
CA SER A 107 -3.50 0.48 3.70
C SER A 107 -2.18 1.23 3.87
N LEU A 108 -1.17 0.60 4.48
CA LEU A 108 0.20 1.11 4.58
C LEU A 108 0.87 1.21 3.21
N GLY A 109 0.71 0.21 2.34
CA GLY A 109 1.24 0.24 0.97
C GLY A 109 0.69 1.44 0.18
N HIS A 110 -0.62 1.68 0.27
CA HIS A 110 -1.24 2.86 -0.35
C HIS A 110 -0.72 4.18 0.24
N LEU A 111 -0.45 4.22 1.55
CA LEU A 111 0.16 5.38 2.19
C LEU A 111 1.60 5.59 1.68
N VAL A 112 2.40 4.53 1.54
CA VAL A 112 3.75 4.62 0.96
C VAL A 112 3.69 5.13 -0.48
N GLY A 113 2.77 4.64 -1.32
CA GLY A 113 2.59 5.16 -2.69
C GLY A 113 2.36 6.67 -2.71
N VAL A 114 1.47 7.18 -1.84
CA VAL A 114 1.21 8.61 -1.70
C VAL A 114 2.44 9.38 -1.21
N VAL A 115 3.16 8.88 -0.21
CA VAL A 115 4.39 9.53 0.30
C VAL A 115 5.47 9.54 -0.80
N ALA A 116 5.60 8.44 -1.55
CA ALA A 116 6.58 8.30 -2.62
C ALA A 116 6.35 9.34 -3.73
N ARG A 117 5.10 9.61 -4.09
CA ARG A 117 4.74 10.69 -5.04
C ARG A 117 5.33 12.05 -4.68
N TYR A 118 5.48 12.34 -3.39
CA TYR A 118 6.11 13.59 -2.96
C TYR A 118 7.62 13.47 -2.79
N ALA A 119 8.12 12.35 -2.25
CA ALA A 119 9.51 12.22 -1.87
C ALA A 119 10.43 11.79 -3.03
N VAL A 120 10.00 10.84 -3.85
CA VAL A 120 10.84 10.20 -4.89
C VAL A 120 11.26 11.19 -5.98
N PRO A 121 10.36 12.01 -6.58
CA PRO A 121 10.77 12.97 -7.61
C PRO A 121 11.79 14.02 -7.13
N ARG A 122 11.94 14.19 -5.81
CA ARG A 122 12.88 15.13 -5.18
C ARG A 122 14.16 14.45 -4.70
N GLY A 123 14.32 13.14 -4.94
CA GLY A 123 15.46 12.36 -4.41
C GLY A 123 15.43 12.19 -2.89
N GLN A 124 14.28 12.36 -2.24
CA GLN A 124 14.14 12.41 -0.77
C GLN A 124 13.74 11.06 -0.15
N TRP A 125 13.87 9.95 -0.88
CA TRP A 125 13.61 8.61 -0.34
C TRP A 125 14.49 7.51 -0.96
N PRO A 126 15.83 7.62 -0.83
CA PRO A 126 16.75 6.64 -1.44
C PRO A 126 16.52 5.20 -0.92
N GLY A 127 16.16 5.04 0.36
CA GLY A 127 15.95 3.73 0.99
C GLY A 127 14.76 2.93 0.45
N LEU A 128 13.87 3.54 -0.34
CA LEU A 128 12.69 2.85 -0.91
C LEU A 128 13.08 1.78 -1.94
N LEU A 129 14.05 2.08 -2.82
CA LEU A 129 14.51 1.13 -3.83
C LEU A 129 15.31 -0.01 -3.21
N GLU A 130 16.16 0.29 -2.22
CA GLU A 130 16.89 -0.73 -1.46
C GLU A 130 15.92 -1.67 -0.72
N PHE A 131 14.88 -1.11 -0.10
CA PHE A 131 13.82 -1.88 0.53
C PHE A 131 13.13 -2.83 -0.46
N LEU A 132 12.78 -2.34 -1.65
CA LEU A 132 12.15 -3.16 -2.69
C LEU A 132 13.05 -4.30 -3.14
N GLY A 133 14.32 -4.03 -3.44
CA GLY A 133 15.28 -5.05 -3.87
C GLY A 133 15.50 -6.12 -2.80
N ARG A 134 15.57 -5.73 -1.53
CA ARG A 134 15.68 -6.68 -0.41
C ARG A 134 14.44 -7.56 -0.26
N CYS A 135 13.25 -6.96 -0.32
CA CYS A 135 12.00 -7.70 -0.12
C CYS A 135 11.68 -8.62 -1.31
N SER A 136 11.95 -8.18 -2.54
CA SER A 136 11.68 -8.99 -3.74
C SER A 136 12.60 -10.21 -3.86
N GLY A 137 13.84 -10.11 -3.36
CA GLY A 137 14.79 -11.22 -3.30
C GLY A 137 14.72 -12.07 -2.02
N SER A 138 13.75 -11.83 -1.14
CA SER A 138 13.66 -12.52 0.15
C SER A 138 13.22 -13.98 0.02
N GLY A 139 13.74 -14.84 0.89
CA GLY A 139 13.25 -16.21 1.05
C GLY A 139 11.81 -16.28 1.58
N GLU A 140 11.34 -15.23 2.25
CA GLU A 140 10.02 -15.16 2.85
C GLU A 140 8.95 -14.69 1.85
N ALA A 141 7.93 -15.51 1.60
CA ALA A 141 6.86 -15.21 0.66
C ALA A 141 6.12 -13.90 1.01
N GLY A 142 5.86 -13.65 2.29
CA GLY A 142 5.22 -12.41 2.75
C GLY A 142 6.01 -11.15 2.40
N GLN A 143 7.35 -11.21 2.38
CA GLN A 143 8.18 -10.06 1.97
C GLN A 143 8.11 -9.84 0.46
N ARG A 144 8.12 -10.93 -0.33
CA ARG A 144 7.95 -10.85 -1.79
C ARG A 144 6.56 -10.32 -2.18
N GLU A 145 5.51 -10.75 -1.47
CA GLU A 145 4.14 -10.21 -1.58
C GLU A 145 4.13 -8.70 -1.33
N VAL A 146 4.75 -8.25 -0.22
CA VAL A 146 4.85 -6.83 0.14
C VAL A 146 5.59 -6.03 -0.94
N ALA A 147 6.69 -6.58 -1.47
CA ALA A 147 7.44 -5.93 -2.54
C ALA A 147 6.57 -5.70 -3.78
N LEU A 148 5.88 -6.74 -4.25
CA LEU A 148 4.97 -6.63 -5.42
C LEU A 148 3.82 -5.66 -5.16
N GLY A 149 3.16 -5.78 -4.01
CA GLY A 149 2.08 -4.85 -3.64
C GLY A 149 2.55 -3.39 -3.63
N LEU A 150 3.75 -3.13 -3.12
CA LEU A 150 4.34 -1.80 -3.13
C LEU A 150 4.71 -1.35 -4.55
N LEU A 151 5.24 -2.22 -5.40
CA LEU A 151 5.53 -1.89 -6.81
C LEU A 151 4.28 -1.42 -7.55
N GLY A 152 3.13 -2.08 -7.35
CA GLY A 152 1.85 -1.63 -7.90
C GLY A 152 1.48 -0.22 -7.44
N GLN A 153 1.63 0.05 -6.14
CA GLN A 153 1.37 1.39 -5.60
C GLN A 153 2.32 2.45 -6.14
N LEU A 154 3.58 2.12 -6.39
CA LEU A 154 4.51 3.05 -7.02
C LEU A 154 4.16 3.29 -8.48
N ALA A 155 3.79 2.25 -9.24
CA ALA A 155 3.33 2.38 -10.62
C ALA A 155 2.14 3.35 -10.74
N GLU A 156 1.15 3.24 -9.85
CA GLU A 156 0.00 4.16 -9.79
C GLU A 156 0.39 5.60 -9.43
N ASN A 157 1.32 5.78 -8.49
CA ASN A 157 1.55 7.09 -7.86
C ASN A 157 2.71 7.89 -8.45
N LEU A 158 3.64 7.23 -9.13
CA LEU A 158 4.84 7.88 -9.71
C LEU A 158 4.72 8.10 -11.21
N GLY A 159 3.86 7.36 -11.92
CA GLY A 159 3.65 7.51 -13.36
C GLY A 159 4.97 7.51 -14.15
N GLU A 160 5.19 8.55 -14.95
CA GLU A 160 6.36 8.71 -15.82
C GLU A 160 7.72 8.64 -15.09
N HIS A 161 7.77 8.94 -13.78
CA HIS A 161 9.01 8.79 -13.01
C HIS A 161 9.50 7.34 -12.93
N LEU A 162 8.63 6.35 -13.18
CA LEU A 162 9.00 4.94 -13.27
C LEU A 162 9.29 4.46 -14.70
N ALA A 163 9.07 5.30 -15.73
CA ALA A 163 9.32 4.92 -17.12
C ALA A 163 10.73 4.34 -17.38
N PRO A 164 11.82 4.90 -16.79
CA PRO A 164 13.17 4.32 -16.94
C PRO A 164 13.33 2.92 -16.33
N HIS A 165 12.43 2.52 -15.44
CA HIS A 165 12.51 1.28 -14.65
C HIS A 165 11.52 0.21 -15.10
N VAL A 166 10.68 0.47 -16.11
CA VAL A 166 9.63 -0.44 -16.58
C VAL A 166 10.15 -1.85 -16.87
N SER A 167 11.31 -1.99 -17.50
CA SER A 167 11.88 -3.31 -17.79
C SER A 167 12.21 -4.09 -16.51
N SER A 168 12.74 -3.43 -15.48
CA SER A 168 12.97 -4.05 -14.18
C SER A 168 11.65 -4.42 -13.48
N LEU A 169 10.63 -3.57 -13.59
CA LEU A 169 9.30 -3.85 -13.05
C LEU A 169 8.69 -5.09 -13.73
N GLN A 170 8.77 -5.17 -15.05
CA GLN A 170 8.29 -6.33 -15.82
C GLN A 170 9.01 -7.61 -15.41
N GLN A 171 10.32 -7.57 -15.17
CA GLN A 171 11.08 -8.72 -14.69
C GLN A 171 10.62 -9.17 -13.29
N LEU A 172 10.39 -8.23 -12.37
CA LEU A 172 9.90 -8.53 -11.02
C LEU A 172 8.49 -9.13 -11.04
N VAL A 173 7.59 -8.58 -11.85
CA VAL A 173 6.24 -9.15 -12.05
C VAL A 173 6.33 -10.53 -12.70
N SER A 174 7.19 -10.71 -13.70
CA SER A 174 7.42 -12.01 -14.35
C SER A 174 7.92 -13.07 -13.37
N ALA A 175 8.80 -12.69 -12.44
CA ALA A 175 9.26 -13.57 -11.36
C ALA A 175 8.11 -13.91 -10.40
N GLY A 176 7.32 -12.89 -9.99
CA GLY A 176 6.17 -13.08 -9.11
C GLY A 176 5.08 -13.99 -9.69
N LEU A 177 4.79 -13.92 -10.98
CA LEU A 177 3.84 -14.81 -11.68
C LEU A 177 4.32 -16.28 -11.74
N ARG A 178 5.62 -16.52 -11.52
CA ARG A 178 6.24 -17.85 -11.45
C ARG A 178 6.59 -18.27 -10.02
N ASP A 179 6.23 -17.47 -9.02
CA ASP A 179 6.54 -17.76 -7.63
C ASP A 179 5.79 -19.01 -7.15
N PRO A 180 6.40 -19.86 -6.30
CA PRO A 180 5.70 -21.00 -5.72
C PRO A 180 4.59 -20.62 -4.74
N ALA A 181 4.64 -19.42 -4.14
CA ALA A 181 3.68 -18.98 -3.15
C ALA A 181 2.45 -18.31 -3.81
N PRO A 182 1.22 -18.82 -3.61
CA PRO A 182 0.01 -18.28 -4.24
C PRO A 182 -0.25 -16.80 -3.93
N GLU A 183 0.08 -16.33 -2.73
CA GLU A 183 -0.06 -14.93 -2.33
C GLU A 183 0.86 -14.00 -3.14
N VAL A 184 2.07 -14.45 -3.47
CA VAL A 184 3.01 -13.70 -4.30
C VAL A 184 2.53 -13.68 -5.75
N VAL A 185 2.01 -14.80 -6.25
CA VAL A 185 1.40 -14.88 -7.59
C VAL A 185 0.22 -13.91 -7.70
N ARG A 186 -0.71 -13.92 -6.73
CA ARG A 186 -1.85 -12.99 -6.70
C ARG A 186 -1.40 -11.53 -6.59
N ALA A 187 -0.35 -11.24 -5.82
CA ALA A 187 0.22 -9.90 -5.77
C ALA A 187 0.78 -9.49 -7.14
N ALA A 188 1.48 -10.37 -7.85
CA ALA A 188 1.99 -10.11 -9.20
C ALA A 188 0.88 -9.85 -10.22
N VAL A 189 -0.20 -10.65 -10.18
CA VAL A 189 -1.40 -10.44 -11.01
C VAL A 189 -1.97 -9.05 -10.78
N ARG A 190 -2.13 -8.61 -9.52
CA ARG A 190 -2.67 -7.27 -9.21
C ARG A 190 -1.80 -6.11 -9.71
N VAL A 191 -0.48 -6.31 -9.86
CA VAL A 191 0.42 -5.26 -10.39
C VAL A 191 0.25 -5.06 -11.89
N MET A 192 -0.35 -6.01 -12.61
CA MET A 192 -0.53 -5.93 -14.05
C MET A 192 -1.35 -4.72 -14.49
N GLU A 193 -2.43 -4.37 -13.76
CA GLU A 193 -3.28 -3.22 -14.07
C GLU A 193 -2.51 -1.89 -14.02
N PRO A 194 -1.85 -1.51 -12.91
CA PRO A 194 -1.09 -0.26 -12.87
C PRO A 194 0.16 -0.30 -13.77
N LEU A 195 0.72 -1.49 -14.03
CA LEU A 195 1.78 -1.65 -15.02
C LEU A 195 1.28 -1.40 -16.45
N ALA A 196 0.05 -1.80 -16.79
CA ALA A 196 -0.58 -1.54 -18.09
C ALA A 196 -0.63 -0.03 -18.36
N GLY A 197 -1.09 0.75 -17.39
CA GLY A 197 -1.11 2.22 -17.48
C GLY A 197 0.27 2.82 -17.71
N LEU A 198 1.31 2.25 -17.09
CA LEU A 198 2.69 2.72 -17.27
C LEU A 198 3.28 2.35 -18.64
N VAL A 199 2.98 1.17 -19.19
CA VAL A 199 3.48 0.75 -20.51
C VAL A 199 2.70 1.35 -21.68
N ALA A 200 1.46 1.80 -21.46
CA ALA A 200 0.64 2.42 -22.50
C ALA A 200 1.26 3.72 -23.05
N GLY A 201 2.00 4.46 -22.22
CA GLY A 201 2.81 5.61 -22.65
C GLY A 201 4.19 5.25 -23.20
N GLY A 202 4.50 3.96 -23.33
CA GLY A 202 5.81 3.41 -23.61
C GLY A 202 6.10 3.11 -25.08
N GLY A 203 7.28 2.55 -25.33
CA GLY A 203 7.71 2.09 -26.65
C GLY A 203 7.31 0.64 -26.97
N ALA A 204 7.43 0.23 -28.23
CA ALA A 204 7.05 -1.11 -28.69
C ALA A 204 7.66 -2.26 -27.87
N ALA A 205 8.92 -2.13 -27.43
CA ALA A 205 9.58 -3.14 -26.61
C ALA A 205 8.93 -3.31 -25.21
N GLN A 206 8.45 -2.23 -24.61
CA GLN A 206 7.76 -2.29 -23.32
C GLN A 206 6.38 -2.93 -23.48
N LEU A 207 5.68 -2.62 -24.56
CA LEU A 207 4.40 -3.25 -24.88
C LEU A 207 4.56 -4.75 -25.16
N GLU A 208 5.58 -5.14 -25.92
CA GLU A 208 5.90 -6.55 -26.17
C GLU A 208 6.20 -7.31 -24.88
N GLY A 209 7.00 -6.71 -23.98
CA GLY A 209 7.26 -7.27 -22.65
C GLY A 209 5.98 -7.45 -21.84
N PHE A 210 5.04 -6.50 -21.93
CA PHE A 210 3.74 -6.58 -21.25
C PHE A 210 2.85 -7.68 -21.83
N HIS A 211 2.79 -7.84 -23.15
CA HIS A 211 2.08 -8.96 -23.78
C HIS A 211 2.61 -10.32 -23.32
N GLY A 212 3.93 -10.45 -23.15
CA GLY A 212 4.53 -11.65 -22.56
C GLY A 212 4.04 -11.93 -21.14
N LEU A 213 3.82 -10.89 -20.33
CA LEU A 213 3.25 -11.02 -18.98
C LEU A 213 1.77 -11.42 -19.03
N VAL A 214 0.99 -10.91 -19.97
CA VAL A 214 -0.41 -11.35 -20.19
C VAL A 214 -0.44 -12.85 -20.51
N GLY A 215 0.46 -13.34 -21.36
CA GLY A 215 0.64 -14.77 -21.61
C GLY A 215 0.92 -15.56 -20.32
N ALA A 216 1.82 -15.06 -19.47
CA ALA A 216 2.13 -15.69 -18.19
C ALA A 216 0.92 -15.70 -17.22
N VAL A 217 0.05 -14.68 -17.24
CA VAL A 217 -1.21 -14.68 -16.46
C VAL A 217 -2.15 -15.79 -16.94
N ILE A 218 -2.25 -16.03 -18.24
CA ILE A 218 -3.06 -17.14 -18.80
C ILE A 218 -2.51 -18.49 -18.33
N GLU A 219 -1.19 -18.65 -18.30
CA GLU A 219 -0.55 -19.85 -17.75
C GLU A 219 -0.81 -20.02 -16.24
N VAL A 220 -0.80 -18.94 -15.47
CA VAL A 220 -1.20 -18.95 -14.05
C VAL A 220 -2.66 -19.42 -13.92
N ALA A 221 -3.58 -18.86 -14.70
CA ALA A 221 -4.99 -19.25 -14.66
C ALA A 221 -5.19 -20.75 -14.98
N SER A 222 -4.50 -21.25 -16.01
CA SER A 222 -4.52 -22.68 -16.39
C SER A 222 -4.00 -23.59 -15.26
N ARG A 223 -2.88 -23.20 -14.63
CA ARG A 223 -2.32 -23.93 -13.47
C ARG A 223 -3.27 -23.89 -12.27
N ALA A 224 -3.84 -22.73 -11.96
CA ALA A 224 -4.80 -22.57 -10.87
C ALA A 224 -6.06 -23.43 -11.07
N GLN A 225 -6.58 -23.48 -12.29
CA GLN A 225 -7.72 -24.33 -12.66
C GLN A 225 -7.41 -25.82 -12.54
N SER A 226 -6.19 -26.22 -12.88
CA SER A 226 -5.77 -27.64 -12.89
C SER A 226 -5.19 -28.10 -11.54
N ALA A 227 -5.10 -27.21 -10.55
CA ALA A 227 -4.53 -27.52 -9.23
C ALA A 227 -5.34 -28.64 -8.53
N GLN A 228 -4.62 -29.46 -7.76
CA GLN A 228 -5.16 -30.60 -7.03
C GLN A 228 -4.91 -30.43 -5.53
N PRO A 229 -5.82 -30.89 -4.63
CA PRO A 229 -7.03 -31.68 -4.91
C PRO A 229 -8.21 -30.85 -5.43
N HIS A 230 -8.14 -29.53 -5.29
CA HIS A 230 -9.14 -28.60 -5.80
C HIS A 230 -8.44 -27.45 -6.54
N PRO A 231 -9.12 -26.83 -7.51
CA PRO A 231 -8.62 -25.62 -8.15
C PRO A 231 -8.32 -24.52 -7.13
N ASP A 232 -7.28 -23.72 -7.38
CA ASP A 232 -7.03 -22.48 -6.65
C ASP A 232 -7.99 -21.40 -7.18
N SER A 233 -9.20 -21.38 -6.62
CA SER A 233 -10.28 -20.48 -7.04
C SER A 233 -9.92 -19.00 -6.87
N ASP A 234 -9.17 -18.65 -5.82
CA ASP A 234 -8.81 -17.26 -5.54
C ASP A 234 -7.83 -16.71 -6.58
N THR A 235 -6.82 -17.49 -6.94
CA THR A 235 -5.87 -17.12 -7.98
C THR A 235 -6.53 -17.10 -9.35
N LEU A 236 -7.36 -18.10 -9.66
CA LEU A 236 -8.11 -18.15 -10.91
C LEU A 236 -9.02 -16.92 -11.07
N LEU A 237 -9.80 -16.58 -10.05
CA LEU A 237 -10.67 -15.41 -10.05
C LEU A 237 -9.87 -14.13 -10.24
N SER A 238 -8.74 -13.98 -9.54
CA SER A 238 -7.86 -12.82 -9.69
C SER A 238 -7.32 -12.67 -11.11
N CYS A 239 -6.97 -13.77 -11.79
CA CYS A 239 -6.51 -13.74 -13.17
C CYS A 239 -7.64 -13.39 -14.15
N LEU A 240 -8.82 -14.00 -13.99
CA LEU A 240 -9.96 -13.76 -14.88
C LEU A 240 -10.47 -12.32 -14.76
N GLN A 241 -10.54 -11.78 -13.53
CA GLN A 241 -10.92 -10.40 -13.30
C GLN A 241 -9.95 -9.43 -14.00
N LEU A 242 -8.64 -9.63 -13.82
CA LEU A 242 -7.63 -8.81 -14.50
C LEU A 242 -7.78 -8.87 -16.03
N LEU A 243 -8.00 -10.06 -16.60
CA LEU A 243 -8.12 -10.21 -18.05
C LEU A 243 -9.36 -9.50 -18.62
N VAL A 244 -10.45 -9.43 -17.85
CA VAL A 244 -11.61 -8.61 -18.20
C VAL A 244 -11.26 -7.13 -18.13
N GLU A 245 -10.64 -6.68 -17.04
CA GLU A 245 -10.25 -5.27 -16.84
C GLU A 245 -9.27 -4.78 -17.92
N LEU A 246 -8.34 -5.64 -18.39
CA LEU A 246 -7.41 -5.28 -19.48
C LEU A 246 -8.05 -5.25 -20.87
N ALA A 247 -9.26 -5.81 -21.04
CA ALA A 247 -9.96 -5.87 -22.32
C ALA A 247 -10.97 -4.73 -22.51
N GLU A 248 -11.34 -4.03 -21.43
CA GLU A 248 -12.20 -2.84 -21.41
C GLU A 248 -11.41 -1.56 -21.74
#